data_AF-X0VTI3-F1
#
_entry.id   AF-X0VTI3-F1
#
_cell.length_a   1.000
_cell.length_b   1.000
_cell.length_c   1.000
_cell.angle_alpha   90.00
_cell.angle_beta   90.00
_cell.angle_gamma   90.00
#
_symmetry.space_group_name_H-M   'P 1'
#
loop_
_entity.id
_entity.type
_entity.pdbx_description
1 polymer ?
#
loop_
_entity_poly.entity_id
_entity_poly.type
_entity_poly.pdbx_seq_one_letter_code
_entity_poly.pdbx_strand_id
1 'polypeptide(L)'
;MSKPKKICFLIIASLLTIIPADTSFAGASGKVPLYDVHEITLLGPTYGSGDSPTRQIDLVTKWRHESGQPSYQIYGFWDGDGKGGLSGGIFKVRFCPTKVGKWTLIETKSNKPELHGQREGYSIVCT
;
A
#
# COMPACT_ATOMS: atom_id res chain seq x y z
N MET A 1 -27.15 -35.31 54.79
CA MET A 1 -28.04 -34.57 53.84
C MET A 1 -27.72 -33.08 53.91
N SER A 2 -27.09 -32.53 52.89
CA SER A 2 -26.89 -31.08 52.70
C SER A 2 -26.94 -30.77 51.20
N LYS A 3 -27.70 -29.73 50.83
CA LYS A 3 -28.17 -29.42 49.47
C LYS A 3 -27.04 -28.89 48.55
N PRO A 4 -27.11 -29.13 47.22
CA PRO A 4 -26.15 -28.58 46.26
C PRO A 4 -26.39 -27.07 46.01
N LYS A 5 -25.31 -26.29 46.00
CA LYS A 5 -25.32 -24.87 45.60
C LYS A 5 -25.37 -24.79 44.07
N LYS A 6 -26.43 -24.17 43.54
CA LYS A 6 -26.56 -23.85 42.11
C LYS A 6 -25.63 -22.68 41.80
N ILE A 7 -24.54 -22.94 41.10
CA ILE A 7 -23.70 -21.90 40.52
C ILE A 7 -24.28 -21.57 39.14
N CYS A 8 -24.92 -20.41 39.07
CA CYS A 8 -25.39 -19.79 37.84
C CYS A 8 -24.21 -18.98 37.29
N PHE A 9 -23.53 -19.48 36.25
CA PHE A 9 -22.56 -18.69 35.50
C PHE A 9 -23.22 -18.27 34.18
N LEU A 10 -23.45 -16.97 34.04
CA LEU A 10 -23.93 -16.34 32.82
C LEU A 10 -22.93 -16.60 31.68
N ILE A 11 -23.43 -17.13 30.57
CA ILE A 11 -22.75 -17.14 29.29
C ILE A 11 -22.91 -15.73 28.71
N ILE A 12 -21.86 -14.91 28.77
CA ILE A 12 -21.78 -13.67 28.00
C ILE A 12 -21.35 -14.05 26.59
N ALA A 13 -22.32 -14.24 25.70
CA ALA A 13 -22.07 -14.37 24.27
C ALA A 13 -21.65 -13.00 23.73
N SER A 14 -20.34 -12.74 23.69
CA SER A 14 -19.79 -11.55 23.05
C SER A 14 -19.86 -11.76 21.53
N LEU A 15 -20.84 -11.10 20.91
CA LEU A 15 -21.07 -11.11 19.47
C LEU A 15 -19.94 -10.32 18.80
N LEU A 16 -18.92 -11.03 18.31
CA LEU A 16 -17.82 -10.45 17.54
C LEU A 16 -18.36 -10.06 16.15
N THR A 17 -18.78 -8.81 16.00
CA THR A 17 -19.16 -8.26 14.69
C THR A 17 -17.90 -8.13 13.84
N ILE A 18 -17.74 -9.05 12.89
CA ILE A 18 -16.72 -8.97 11.84
C ILE A 18 -17.10 -7.78 10.95
N ILE A 19 -16.45 -6.64 11.13
CA ILE A 19 -16.55 -5.52 10.20
C ILE A 19 -15.72 -5.90 8.97
N PRO A 20 -16.31 -6.06 7.77
CA PRO A 20 -15.50 -6.19 6.57
C PRO A 20 -14.74 -4.89 6.38
N ALA A 21 -13.41 -4.98 6.32
CA ALA A 21 -12.56 -3.87 5.92
C ALA A 21 -12.77 -3.61 4.43
N ASP A 22 -13.79 -2.83 4.09
CA ASP A 22 -13.93 -2.24 2.75
C ASP A 22 -12.84 -1.18 2.57
N THR A 23 -11.62 -1.63 2.27
CA THR A 23 -10.53 -0.75 1.86
C THR A 23 -10.66 -0.48 0.36
N SER A 24 -11.74 0.17 -0.05
CA SER A 24 -11.89 0.67 -1.42
C SER A 24 -11.52 2.15 -1.47
N PHE A 25 -10.22 2.45 -1.50
CA PHE A 25 -9.74 3.77 -1.92
C PHE A 25 -9.75 3.86 -3.45
N ALA A 26 -10.94 3.86 -4.06
CA ALA A 26 -11.12 4.03 -5.50
C ALA A 26 -11.33 5.52 -5.86
N GLY A 27 -10.36 6.37 -5.52
CA GLY A 27 -10.30 7.75 -5.97
C GLY A 27 -9.24 7.89 -7.07
N ALA A 28 -9.62 8.39 -8.25
CA ALA A 28 -8.64 8.85 -9.23
C ALA A 28 -7.96 10.11 -8.69
N SER A 29 -6.68 9.99 -8.37
CA SER A 29 -5.84 11.04 -7.85
C SER A 29 -5.11 11.70 -9.00
N GLY A 30 -5.59 12.87 -9.41
CA GLY A 30 -4.89 13.77 -10.31
C GLY A 30 -4.87 13.39 -11.80
N LYS A 31 -4.58 14.41 -12.62
CA LYS A 31 -4.27 14.28 -14.04
C LYS A 31 -2.75 14.30 -14.21
N VAL A 32 -2.21 13.47 -15.08
CA VAL A 32 -0.78 13.38 -15.39
C VAL A 32 -0.62 13.44 -16.91
N PRO A 33 0.22 14.32 -17.47
CA PRO A 33 0.46 14.34 -18.90
C PRO A 33 1.08 13.02 -19.40
N LEU A 34 0.80 12.66 -20.65
CA LEU A 34 1.46 11.55 -21.32
C LEU A 34 2.99 11.68 -21.23
N TYR A 35 3.65 10.59 -20.82
CA TYR A 35 5.11 10.50 -20.60
C TYR A 35 5.70 11.34 -19.45
N ASP A 36 4.87 12.03 -18.67
CA ASP A 36 5.33 12.74 -17.47
C ASP A 36 5.46 11.79 -16.26
N VAL A 37 6.14 12.23 -15.21
CA VAL A 37 6.39 11.43 -14.01
C VAL A 37 5.27 11.63 -13.00
N HIS A 38 4.63 10.54 -12.61
CA HIS A 38 3.79 10.47 -11.41
C HIS A 38 4.54 9.81 -10.26
N GLU A 39 4.72 10.52 -9.15
CA GLU A 39 5.35 9.98 -7.94
C GLU A 39 4.29 9.63 -6.89
N ILE A 40 4.38 8.43 -6.32
CA ILE A 40 3.64 8.06 -5.11
C ILE A 40 4.59 7.83 -3.94
N THR A 41 4.10 8.13 -2.75
CA THR A 41 4.79 7.87 -1.48
C THR A 41 4.14 6.71 -0.74
N LEU A 42 4.99 5.84 -0.21
CA LEU A 42 4.67 4.67 0.59
C LEU A 42 5.42 4.79 1.92
N LEU A 43 4.80 4.34 3.01
CA LEU A 43 5.37 4.42 4.35
C LEU A 43 5.92 3.06 4.76
N GLY A 44 7.24 2.92 4.86
CA GLY A 44 7.89 1.67 5.24
C GLY A 44 8.53 1.73 6.62
N PRO A 45 9.33 0.72 6.98
CA PRO A 45 10.16 0.75 8.18
C PRO A 45 11.12 1.94 8.15
N THR A 46 11.47 2.46 9.32
CA THR A 46 12.45 3.53 9.45
C THR A 46 13.86 2.96 9.51
N TYR A 47 14.76 3.54 8.71
CA TYR A 47 16.18 3.17 8.63
C TYR A 47 17.06 4.35 9.04
N GLY A 48 18.21 4.05 9.63
CA GLY A 48 19.27 5.00 9.96
C GLY A 48 20.40 5.03 8.92
N SER A 49 21.38 5.91 9.13
CA SER A 49 22.50 6.10 8.19
C SER A 49 23.45 4.90 8.05
N GLY A 50 23.42 3.95 8.98
CA GLY A 50 24.21 2.71 8.93
C GLY A 50 23.52 1.55 8.22
N ASP A 51 22.23 1.70 7.88
CA ASP A 51 21.46 0.66 7.23
C ASP A 51 21.65 0.68 5.71
N SER A 52 21.21 -0.37 5.02
CA SER A 52 21.29 -0.48 3.55
C SER A 52 19.96 -0.90 2.92
N PRO A 53 18.86 -0.15 3.16
CA PRO A 53 17.53 -0.52 2.67
C PRO A 53 17.47 -0.60 1.14
N THR A 54 18.25 0.20 0.41
CA THR A 54 18.35 0.17 -1.07
C THR A 54 18.83 -1.17 -1.63
N ARG A 55 19.48 -2.02 -0.83
CA ARG A 55 19.95 -3.35 -1.23
C ARG A 55 19.12 -4.50 -0.66
N GLN A 56 18.32 -4.22 0.36
CA GLN A 56 17.65 -5.24 1.17
C GLN A 56 16.14 -5.28 0.96
N ILE A 57 15.57 -4.22 0.40
CA ILE A 57 14.13 -4.08 0.24
C ILE A 57 13.78 -4.22 -1.23
N ASP A 58 12.97 -5.23 -1.50
CA ASP A 58 12.28 -5.36 -2.77
C ASP A 58 10.95 -4.62 -2.64
N LEU A 59 10.70 -3.66 -3.52
CA LEU A 59 9.44 -2.94 -3.62
C LEU A 59 9.08 -2.84 -5.10
N VAL A 60 7.96 -3.44 -5.49
CA VAL A 60 7.47 -3.45 -6.87
C VAL A 60 5.99 -3.12 -6.86
N THR A 61 5.59 -2.20 -7.73
CA THR A 61 4.17 -1.91 -7.99
C THR A 61 3.79 -2.37 -9.38
N LYS A 62 2.53 -2.74 -9.58
CA LYS A 62 1.98 -3.06 -10.88
C LYS A 62 0.88 -2.08 -11.24
N TRP A 63 1.05 -1.40 -12.37
CA TRP A 63 0.08 -0.47 -12.93
C TRP A 63 -0.60 -1.11 -14.13
N ARG A 64 -1.90 -0.85 -14.30
CA ARG A 64 -2.69 -1.37 -15.42
C ARG A 64 -3.57 -0.27 -15.99
N HIS A 65 -3.51 -0.13 -17.31
CA HIS A 65 -4.40 0.76 -18.05
C HIS A 65 -5.84 0.22 -18.05
N GLU A 66 -6.84 1.09 -18.10
CA GLU A 66 -8.26 0.74 -18.05
C GLU A 66 -8.73 -0.16 -19.21
N SER A 67 -8.05 -0.12 -20.36
CA SER A 67 -8.30 -1.07 -21.46
C SER A 67 -7.78 -2.49 -21.18
N GLY A 68 -7.31 -2.78 -19.96
CA GLY A 68 -6.73 -4.06 -19.54
C GLY A 68 -5.23 -4.21 -19.85
N GLN A 69 -4.73 -3.49 -20.87
CA GLN A 69 -3.32 -3.41 -21.27
C GLN A 69 -2.97 -1.98 -21.74
N PRO A 70 -1.72 -1.50 -21.59
CA PRO A 70 -0.58 -2.22 -21.01
C PRO A 70 -0.70 -2.42 -19.50
N SER A 71 0.12 -3.34 -18.97
CA SER A 71 0.43 -3.40 -17.56
C SER A 71 1.94 -3.36 -17.34
N TYR A 72 2.38 -2.54 -16.39
CA TYR A 72 3.80 -2.30 -16.12
C TYR A 72 4.14 -2.61 -14.67
N GLN A 73 5.30 -3.24 -14.47
CA GLN A 73 5.92 -3.38 -13.16
C GLN A 73 6.94 -2.27 -12.98
N ILE A 74 6.83 -1.54 -11.87
CA ILE A 74 7.68 -0.39 -11.56
C ILE A 74 8.31 -0.62 -10.19
N TYR A 75 9.64 -0.60 -10.14
CA TYR A 75 10.39 -0.71 -8.91
C TYR A 75 10.31 0.58 -8.10
N GLY A 76 10.12 0.43 -6.79
CA GLY A 76 10.25 1.52 -5.85
C GLY A 76 11.66 1.63 -5.29
N PHE A 77 11.90 2.71 -4.55
CA PHE A 77 13.19 2.98 -3.90
C PHE A 77 12.96 3.62 -2.53
N TRP A 78 13.94 3.44 -1.63
CA TRP A 78 13.99 4.15 -0.37
C TRP A 78 14.54 5.57 -0.59
N ASP A 79 13.85 6.57 -0.04
CA ASP A 79 14.16 7.99 -0.17
C ASP A 79 14.47 8.65 1.18
N GLY A 80 14.86 7.86 2.19
CA GLY A 80 15.19 8.36 3.53
C GLY A 80 14.00 9.02 4.21
N ASP A 81 14.13 10.33 4.49
CA ASP A 81 13.07 11.18 5.04
C ASP A 81 12.19 11.84 3.95
N GLY A 82 12.46 11.55 2.68
CA GLY A 82 11.79 12.13 1.52
C GLY A 82 12.28 13.53 1.14
N LYS A 83 13.32 14.05 1.83
CA LYS A 83 13.87 15.41 1.69
C LYS A 83 15.38 15.42 1.49
N GLY A 84 15.96 14.27 1.14
CA GLY A 84 17.40 14.10 0.93
C GLY A 84 18.18 13.69 2.18
N GLY A 85 17.51 13.43 3.31
CA GLY A 85 18.12 12.87 4.51
C GLY A 85 18.48 11.39 4.34
N LEU A 86 19.52 10.95 5.04
CA LEU A 86 20.02 9.56 5.03
C LEU A 86 19.33 8.65 6.06
N SER A 87 18.17 9.05 6.56
CA SER A 87 17.43 8.29 7.57
C SER A 87 15.95 8.57 7.43
N GLY A 88 15.11 7.56 7.65
CA GLY A 88 13.66 7.68 7.54
C GLY A 88 13.02 6.42 6.96
N GLY A 89 11.70 6.48 6.82
CA GLY A 89 10.86 5.38 6.32
C GLY A 89 10.08 5.74 5.06
N ILE A 90 10.57 6.71 4.28
CA ILE A 90 9.91 7.12 3.04
C ILE A 90 10.38 6.24 1.88
N PHE A 91 9.41 5.67 1.18
CA PHE A 91 9.62 4.93 -0.05
C PHE A 91 8.82 5.58 -1.17
N LYS A 92 9.35 5.53 -2.38
CA LYS A 92 8.76 6.17 -3.54
C LYS A 92 8.74 5.25 -4.74
N VAL A 93 7.76 5.47 -5.59
CA VAL A 93 7.64 4.86 -6.91
C VAL A 93 7.35 5.98 -7.90
N ARG A 94 8.09 5.99 -9.02
CA ARG A 94 7.89 6.94 -10.12
C ARG A 94 7.37 6.20 -11.33
N PHE A 95 6.12 6.47 -11.69
CA PHE A 95 5.41 5.85 -12.80
C PHE A 95 5.18 6.87 -13.92
N CYS A 96 5.57 6.52 -15.14
CA CYS A 96 5.31 7.34 -16.32
C CYS A 96 4.27 6.66 -17.22
N PRO A 97 3.02 7.18 -17.30
CA PRO A 97 2.01 6.59 -18.16
C PRO A 97 2.37 6.77 -19.64
N THR A 98 2.22 5.71 -20.41
CA THR A 98 2.59 5.66 -21.84
C THR A 98 1.39 5.68 -22.78
N LYS A 99 0.17 5.76 -22.22
CA LYS A 99 -1.10 5.77 -22.94
C LYS A 99 -2.10 6.65 -22.20
N VAL A 100 -2.83 7.47 -22.93
CA VAL A 100 -3.93 8.29 -22.40
C VAL A 100 -5.05 7.42 -21.84
N GLY A 101 -5.70 7.87 -20.78
CA GLY A 101 -6.74 7.12 -20.07
C GLY A 101 -6.39 6.83 -18.62
N LYS A 102 -7.27 6.11 -17.93
CA LYS A 102 -7.08 5.77 -16.52
C LYS A 102 -6.05 4.67 -16.34
N TRP A 103 -5.14 4.88 -15.39
CA TRP A 103 -4.18 3.89 -14.91
C TRP A 103 -4.47 3.58 -13.45
N THR A 104 -4.52 2.30 -13.10
CA THR A 104 -4.75 1.85 -11.73
C THR A 104 -3.53 1.08 -11.22
N LEU A 105 -3.06 1.41 -10.02
CA LEU A 105 -2.14 0.58 -9.27
C LEU A 105 -2.92 -0.63 -8.74
N ILE A 106 -2.66 -1.79 -9.33
CA ILE A 106 -3.41 -3.03 -9.06
C ILE A 106 -2.70 -3.96 -8.09
N GLU A 107 -1.43 -3.71 -7.78
CA GLU A 107 -0.66 -4.53 -6.85
C GLU A 107 0.54 -3.75 -6.30
N THR A 108 0.81 -3.86 -4.99
CA THR A 108 2.07 -3.45 -4.36
C THR A 108 2.67 -4.64 -3.63
N LYS A 109 3.84 -5.11 -4.09
CA LYS A 109 4.58 -6.23 -3.48
C LYS A 109 5.87 -5.73 -2.85
N SER A 110 6.14 -6.22 -1.65
CA SER A 110 7.41 -6.04 -0.97
C SER A 110 7.75 -7.22 -0.06
N ASN A 111 9.03 -7.40 0.23
CA ASN A 111 9.52 -8.28 1.29
C ASN A 111 9.39 -7.64 2.70
N LYS A 112 8.91 -6.40 2.80
CA LYS A 112 8.52 -5.73 4.04
C LYS A 112 6.99 -5.66 4.17
N PRO A 113 6.40 -6.24 5.22
CA PRO A 113 4.94 -6.24 5.42
C PRO A 113 4.32 -4.84 5.44
N GLU A 114 5.04 -3.86 5.96
CA GLU A 114 4.59 -2.48 6.06
C GLU A 114 4.31 -1.89 4.69
N LEU A 115 5.11 -2.23 3.68
CA LEU A 115 4.96 -1.72 2.30
C LEU A 115 3.95 -2.53 1.47
N HIS A 116 3.70 -3.79 1.83
CA HIS A 116 2.86 -4.69 1.05
C HIS A 116 1.41 -4.20 0.97
N GLY A 117 0.81 -4.26 -0.22
CA GLY A 117 -0.59 -3.87 -0.45
C GLY A 117 -0.89 -2.37 -0.34
N GLN A 118 0.08 -1.52 0.02
CA GLN A 118 -0.18 -0.09 0.14
C GLN A 118 -0.61 0.50 -1.21
N ARG A 119 -1.61 1.40 -1.17
CA ARG A 119 -2.12 2.18 -2.30
C ARG A 119 -2.78 1.35 -3.41
N GLU A 120 -3.06 0.06 -3.20
CA GLU A 120 -3.82 -0.72 -4.18
C GLU A 120 -5.20 -0.10 -4.44
N GLY A 121 -5.61 -0.08 -5.72
CA GLY A 121 -6.82 0.62 -6.17
C GLY A 121 -6.62 2.11 -6.46
N TYR A 122 -5.50 2.71 -6.04
CA TYR A 122 -5.13 4.07 -6.42
C TYR A 122 -5.06 4.21 -7.94
N SER A 123 -5.54 5.33 -8.46
CA SER A 123 -5.54 5.56 -9.91
C SER A 123 -5.20 6.99 -10.28
N ILE A 124 -4.72 7.17 -11.51
CA ILE A 124 -4.46 8.48 -12.13
C ILE A 124 -5.15 8.51 -13.49
N VAL A 125 -5.39 9.71 -14.03
CA VAL A 125 -5.84 9.88 -15.42
C VAL A 125 -4.70 10.46 -16.23
N CYS A 126 -4.22 9.71 -17.21
CA CYS A 126 -3.27 10.22 -18.20
C CYS A 126 -4.02 11.07 -19.23
N THR A 127 -3.58 12.32 -19.43
CA THR A 127 -4.17 13.27 -20.38
C THR A 127 -3.21 13.70 -21.45
#